data_AF-A0AAU2IFM3-F1
#
_entry.id   AF-A0AAU2IFM3-F1
#
_cell.length_a   1.000
_cell.length_b   1.000
_cell.length_c   1.000
_cell.angle_alpha   90.00
_cell.angle_beta   90.00
_cell.angle_gamma   90.00
#
_symmetry.space_group_name_H-M   'P 1'
#
loop_
_entity.id
_entity.type
_entity.pdbx_description
1 polymer ?
#
loop_
_entity_poly.entity_id
_entity_poly.type
_entity_poly.pdbx_seq_one_letter_code
_entity_poly.pdbx_strand_id
1 'polypeptide(L)'
;MPQLSDLSRRTGVPDRMLRFYLRMELLPALDESQEYDESHVRRVALVRTLLDVGGLSPAAIRQIVGRMDTSPPLHELLGTVQYALPSRGSVSQDQEWERAKKRTTALAEQRSWQVSPDNPAWQTLTQVLVTCEWLEQRDLPRLLETYAEALERVVDIEVQLLRRQPDPESAAASMVSGTVLGDVALSALRRLIHEHFSCSAQKLAETDDTTRGGPTDVKGRETTRSARDEVLDAARES
;
A
#
# COMPACT_ATOMS: atom_id res chain seq x y z
N MET A 1 37.75 -8.87 4.02
CA MET A 1 37.10 -10.11 3.58
C MET A 1 36.68 -9.91 2.13
N PRO A 2 37.39 -10.50 1.16
CA PRO A 2 37.21 -10.25 -0.28
C PRO A 2 35.77 -10.55 -0.77
N GLN A 3 35.05 -11.40 -0.06
CA GLN A 3 33.66 -11.76 -0.36
C GLN A 3 32.67 -10.61 -0.12
N LEU A 4 32.86 -9.80 0.94
CA LEU A 4 31.96 -8.69 1.23
C LEU A 4 32.09 -7.56 0.21
N SER A 5 33.31 -7.31 -0.28
CA SER A 5 33.56 -6.34 -1.33
C SER A 5 32.94 -6.74 -2.68
N ASP A 6 32.86 -8.04 -2.98
CA ASP A 6 32.14 -8.52 -4.18
C ASP A 6 30.63 -8.30 -4.04
N LEU A 7 30.05 -8.66 -2.89
CA LEU A 7 28.64 -8.41 -2.61
C LEU A 7 28.31 -6.91 -2.65
N SER A 8 29.19 -6.06 -2.12
CA SER A 8 29.05 -4.60 -2.20
C SER A 8 29.02 -4.12 -3.64
N ARG A 9 29.94 -4.61 -4.49
CA ARG A 9 29.97 -4.27 -5.92
C ARG A 9 28.71 -4.70 -6.65
N ARG A 10 28.21 -5.92 -6.38
CA ARG A 10 27.02 -6.48 -7.04
C ARG A 10 25.72 -5.82 -6.61
N THR A 11 25.64 -5.37 -5.35
CA THR A 11 24.41 -4.77 -4.77
C THR A 11 24.42 -3.24 -4.76
N GLY A 12 25.59 -2.61 -4.94
CA GLY A 12 25.80 -1.18 -4.75
C GLY A 12 25.67 -0.71 -3.28
N VAL A 13 25.55 -1.64 -2.33
CA VAL A 13 25.43 -1.32 -0.90
C VAL A 13 26.83 -1.23 -0.29
N PRO A 14 27.20 -0.12 0.39
CA PRO A 14 28.53 0.02 0.97
C PRO A 14 28.88 -1.09 1.98
N ASP A 15 30.14 -1.54 2.03
CA ASP A 15 30.65 -2.52 3.00
C ASP A 15 30.21 -2.23 4.44
N ARG A 16 30.23 -0.96 4.86
CA ARG A 16 29.77 -0.55 6.20
C ARG A 16 28.32 -0.91 6.47
N MET A 17 27.45 -0.74 5.47
CA MET A 17 26.03 -1.08 5.56
C MET A 17 25.82 -2.60 5.52
N LEU A 18 26.56 -3.34 4.69
CA LEU A 18 26.50 -4.80 4.69
C LEU A 18 26.93 -5.40 6.05
N ARG A 19 27.98 -4.85 6.68
CA ARG A 19 28.37 -5.23 8.06
C ARG A 19 27.29 -4.91 9.08
N PHE A 20 26.56 -3.82 8.90
CA PHE A 20 25.41 -3.49 9.74
C PHE A 20 24.29 -4.52 9.56
N TYR A 21 23.96 -4.91 8.31
CA TYR A 21 22.95 -5.95 8.05
C TYR A 21 23.32 -7.30 8.67
N LEU A 22 24.58 -7.72 8.58
CA LEU A 22 25.08 -8.94 9.24
C LEU A 22 24.96 -8.85 10.77
N ARG A 23 25.37 -7.72 11.37
CA ARG A 23 25.27 -7.52 12.82
C ARG A 23 23.82 -7.54 13.32
N MET A 24 22.89 -7.07 12.51
CA MET A 24 21.46 -7.06 12.81
C MET A 24 20.77 -8.37 12.39
N GLU A 25 21.52 -9.36 11.94
CA GLU A 25 21.02 -10.69 11.51
C GLU A 25 19.99 -10.61 10.37
N LEU A 26 20.15 -9.62 9.49
CA LEU A 26 19.28 -9.44 8.31
C LEU A 26 19.77 -10.25 7.11
N LEU A 27 21.05 -10.61 7.11
CA LEU A 27 21.69 -11.51 6.17
C LEU A 27 22.13 -12.77 6.94
N PRO A 28 22.07 -13.96 6.31
CA PRO A 28 22.65 -15.15 6.92
C PRO A 28 24.15 -14.94 7.17
N ALA A 29 24.64 -15.46 8.29
CA ALA A 29 26.07 -15.58 8.51
C ALA A 29 26.61 -16.68 7.57
N LEU A 30 27.73 -16.39 6.91
CA LEU A 30 28.44 -17.37 6.11
C LEU A 30 29.64 -17.90 6.87
N ASP A 31 29.89 -19.20 6.77
CA ASP A 31 31.17 -19.79 7.19
C ASP A 31 32.30 -19.26 6.28
N GLU A 32 33.55 -19.29 6.76
CA GLU A 32 34.71 -18.78 6.01
C GLU A 32 34.92 -19.46 4.65
N SER A 33 34.32 -20.63 4.43
CA SER A 33 34.38 -21.40 3.19
C SER A 33 33.24 -21.12 2.20
N GLN A 34 32.20 -20.37 2.60
CA GLN A 34 31.03 -20.11 1.76
C GLN A 34 31.14 -18.76 1.03
N GLU A 35 30.64 -18.69 -0.20
CA GLU A 35 30.63 -17.47 -1.01
C GLU A 35 29.23 -16.86 -1.09
N TYR A 36 29.16 -15.54 -1.23
CA TYR A 36 27.91 -14.84 -1.49
C TYR A 36 27.44 -15.12 -2.93
N ASP A 37 26.36 -15.87 -3.07
CA ASP A 37 25.71 -16.16 -4.34
C ASP A 37 24.58 -15.16 -4.70
N GLU A 38 23.77 -15.49 -5.71
CA GLU A 38 22.61 -14.67 -6.12
C GLU A 38 21.50 -14.62 -5.07
N SER A 39 21.35 -15.64 -4.21
CA SER A 39 20.36 -15.59 -3.12
C SER A 39 20.70 -14.45 -2.14
N HIS A 40 21.99 -14.23 -1.87
CA HIS A 40 22.47 -13.15 -1.02
C HIS A 40 22.27 -11.77 -1.64
N VAL A 41 22.46 -11.64 -2.96
CA VAL A 41 22.16 -10.38 -3.68
C VAL A 41 20.67 -10.05 -3.58
N ARG A 42 19.80 -11.03 -3.84
CA ARG A 42 18.34 -10.87 -3.72
C ARG A 42 17.94 -10.51 -2.28
N ARG A 43 18.55 -11.16 -1.29
CA ARG A 43 18.34 -10.86 0.13
C ARG A 43 18.74 -9.44 0.50
N VAL A 44 19.90 -8.96 0.04
CA VAL A 44 20.34 -7.56 0.26
C VAL A 44 19.35 -6.59 -0.37
N ALA A 45 18.91 -6.85 -1.61
CA ALA A 45 17.94 -6.00 -2.29
C ALA A 45 16.60 -5.93 -1.53
N LEU A 46 16.12 -7.07 -1.02
CA LEU A 46 14.91 -7.13 -0.18
C LEU A 46 15.09 -6.32 1.11
N VAL A 47 16.15 -6.56 1.88
CA VAL A 47 16.44 -5.85 3.14
C VAL A 47 16.50 -4.35 2.91
N ARG A 48 17.22 -3.91 1.87
CA ARG A 48 17.33 -2.50 1.51
C ARG A 48 15.97 -1.90 1.17
N THR A 49 15.16 -2.59 0.38
CA THR A 49 13.83 -2.15 -0.02
C THR A 49 12.91 -1.94 1.20
N LEU A 50 12.91 -2.90 2.12
CA LEU A 50 12.10 -2.85 3.34
C LEU A 50 12.56 -1.74 4.30
N LEU A 51 13.85 -1.46 4.34
CA LEU A 51 14.42 -0.40 5.18
C LEU A 51 14.20 0.99 4.58
N ASP A 52 14.62 1.19 3.32
CA ASP A 52 14.70 2.51 2.68
C ASP A 52 13.33 3.02 2.24
N VAL A 53 12.51 2.14 1.64
CA VAL A 53 11.19 2.51 1.10
C VAL A 53 10.07 2.08 2.04
N GLY A 54 10.17 0.86 2.58
CA GLY A 54 9.19 0.33 3.52
C GLY A 54 9.21 0.99 4.89
N GLY A 55 10.31 1.67 5.26
CA GLY A 55 10.46 2.33 6.56
C GLY A 55 10.39 1.37 7.74
N LEU A 56 10.66 0.07 7.53
CA LEU A 56 10.60 -0.93 8.59
C LEU A 56 11.85 -0.86 9.48
N SER A 57 11.64 -1.11 10.77
CA SER A 57 12.77 -1.22 11.71
C SER A 57 13.62 -2.46 11.40
N PRO A 58 14.94 -2.45 11.71
CA PRO A 58 15.77 -3.64 11.57
C PRO A 58 15.22 -4.86 12.31
N ALA A 59 14.58 -4.66 13.47
CA ALA A 59 13.97 -5.75 14.23
C ALA A 59 12.78 -6.39 13.49
N ALA A 60 11.91 -5.57 12.90
CA ALA A 60 10.78 -6.03 12.08
C ALA A 60 11.26 -6.75 10.82
N ILE A 61 12.28 -6.21 10.15
CA ILE A 61 12.91 -6.85 9.00
C ILE A 61 13.47 -8.21 9.41
N ARG A 62 14.23 -8.30 10.52
CA ARG A 62 14.78 -9.56 11.04
C ARG A 62 13.70 -10.63 11.24
N GLN A 63 12.55 -10.25 11.80
CA GLN A 63 11.43 -11.18 12.01
C GLN A 63 10.88 -11.72 10.67
N ILE A 64 10.63 -10.84 9.71
CA ILE A 64 10.11 -11.22 8.38
C ILE A 64 11.11 -12.15 7.69
N VAL A 65 12.35 -11.72 7.62
CA VAL A 65 13.37 -12.39 6.82
C VAL A 65 13.79 -13.72 7.45
N GLY A 66 13.87 -13.81 8.79
CA GLY A 66 14.06 -15.07 9.50
C GLY A 66 12.86 -16.01 9.36
N ARG A 67 11.64 -15.47 9.27
CA ARG A 67 10.46 -16.27 8.98
C ARG A 67 10.51 -16.83 7.57
N MET A 68 10.93 -16.06 6.56
CA MET A 68 11.14 -16.55 5.20
C MET A 68 12.14 -17.71 5.14
N ASP A 69 13.21 -17.65 5.95
CA ASP A 69 14.25 -18.67 5.98
C ASP A 69 13.71 -20.05 6.44
N THR A 70 12.55 -20.09 7.11
CA THR A 70 11.84 -21.33 7.46
C THR A 70 10.95 -21.90 6.36
N SER A 71 10.88 -21.24 5.19
CA SER A 71 10.02 -21.60 4.06
C SER A 71 8.54 -21.85 4.44
N PRO A 72 7.89 -20.90 5.14
CA PRO A 72 6.52 -21.07 5.61
C PRO A 72 5.52 -20.98 4.46
N PRO A 73 4.28 -21.46 4.65
CA PRO A 73 3.17 -21.14 3.76
C PRO A 73 3.01 -19.61 3.60
N LEU A 74 2.71 -19.16 2.37
CA LEU A 74 2.61 -17.72 2.07
C LEU A 74 1.63 -16.98 2.99
N HIS A 75 0.50 -17.60 3.35
CA HIS A 75 -0.48 -16.97 4.24
C HIS A 75 0.07 -16.71 5.65
N GLU A 76 0.92 -17.60 6.19
CA GLU A 76 1.55 -17.41 7.50
C GLU A 76 2.63 -16.33 7.46
N LEU A 77 3.37 -16.26 6.35
CA LEU A 77 4.35 -15.20 6.12
C LEU A 77 3.69 -13.84 5.92
N LEU A 78 2.56 -13.77 5.18
CA LEU A 78 1.75 -12.55 5.08
C LEU A 78 1.32 -12.06 6.47
N GLY A 79 0.86 -12.98 7.33
CA GLY A 79 0.58 -12.68 8.74
C GLY A 79 1.80 -12.03 9.38
N THR A 80 2.97 -12.67 9.32
CA THR A 80 4.21 -12.14 9.91
C THR A 80 4.55 -10.73 9.42
N VAL A 81 4.38 -10.46 8.12
CA VAL A 81 4.56 -9.12 7.54
C VAL A 81 3.55 -8.14 8.14
N GLN A 82 2.27 -8.47 8.16
CA GLN A 82 1.22 -7.59 8.69
C GLN A 82 1.41 -7.25 10.18
N TYR A 83 1.88 -8.20 11.00
CA TYR A 83 2.22 -7.94 12.40
C TYR A 83 3.51 -7.14 12.59
N ALA A 84 4.42 -7.19 11.61
CA ALA A 84 5.64 -6.39 11.62
C ALA A 84 5.41 -4.94 11.15
N LEU A 85 4.31 -4.67 10.45
CA LEU A 85 3.92 -3.32 10.03
C LEU A 85 3.52 -2.47 11.25
N PRO A 86 3.87 -1.17 11.29
CA PRO A 86 3.47 -0.29 12.37
C PRO A 86 1.94 -0.19 12.47
N SER A 87 1.37 -0.72 13.55
CA SER A 87 -0.03 -0.48 13.90
C SER A 87 -0.21 0.97 14.35
N ARG A 88 -1.28 1.63 13.89
CA ARG A 88 -1.59 3.00 14.27
C ARG A 88 -2.74 3.03 15.27
N GLY A 89 -2.57 3.79 16.35
CA GLY A 89 -3.62 3.98 17.36
C GLY A 89 -3.40 3.22 18.66
N SER A 90 -4.16 3.61 19.67
CA SER A 90 -4.17 2.99 21.00
C SER A 90 -5.50 2.29 21.22
N VAL A 91 -5.47 1.01 21.58
CA VAL A 91 -6.69 0.28 21.93
C VAL A 91 -7.33 0.92 23.16
N SER A 92 -8.63 1.20 23.07
CA SER A 92 -9.46 1.62 24.19
C SER A 92 -10.55 0.58 24.47
N GLN A 93 -11.23 0.70 25.61
CA GLN A 93 -12.38 -0.13 25.99
C GLN A 93 -13.66 0.71 26.20
N ASP A 94 -13.65 1.95 25.73
CA ASP A 94 -14.80 2.83 25.80
C ASP A 94 -15.90 2.45 24.79
N GLN A 95 -17.06 3.11 24.93
CA GLN A 95 -18.22 2.86 24.09
C GLN A 95 -17.98 3.24 22.62
N GLU A 96 -17.11 4.21 22.36
CA GLU A 96 -16.81 4.70 21.02
C GLU A 96 -15.97 3.69 20.26
N TRP A 97 -14.97 3.10 20.92
CA TRP A 97 -14.17 1.99 20.41
C TRP A 97 -15.05 0.79 20.02
N GLU A 98 -15.96 0.37 20.90
CA GLU A 98 -16.85 -0.76 20.63
C GLU A 98 -17.82 -0.50 19.48
N ARG A 99 -18.30 0.74 19.31
CA ARG A 99 -19.11 1.13 18.14
C ARG A 99 -18.30 1.10 16.84
N ALA A 100 -17.08 1.65 16.87
CA ALA A 100 -16.18 1.66 15.71
C ALA A 100 -15.80 0.23 15.30
N LYS A 101 -15.45 -0.63 16.27
CA LYS A 101 -15.13 -2.05 16.05
C LYS A 101 -16.31 -2.80 15.41
N LYS A 102 -17.53 -2.63 15.93
CA LYS A 102 -18.74 -3.22 15.33
C LYS A 102 -18.93 -2.80 13.87
N ARG A 103 -18.63 -1.53 13.56
CA ARG A 103 -18.74 -1.02 12.19
C ARG A 103 -17.70 -1.63 11.26
N THR A 104 -16.44 -1.79 11.71
CA THR A 104 -15.41 -2.44 10.90
C THR A 104 -15.68 -3.92 10.68
N THR A 105 -16.18 -4.63 11.69
CA THR A 105 -16.53 -6.06 11.54
C THR A 105 -17.74 -6.25 10.64
N ALA A 106 -18.77 -5.41 10.76
CA ALA A 106 -19.93 -5.46 9.87
C ALA A 106 -19.57 -5.24 8.40
N LEU A 107 -18.62 -4.34 8.11
CA LEU A 107 -18.09 -4.17 6.74
C LEU A 107 -17.44 -5.46 6.23
N ALA A 108 -16.63 -6.12 7.05
CA ALA A 108 -15.97 -7.37 6.71
C ALA A 108 -16.98 -8.50 6.42
N GLU A 109 -17.99 -8.62 7.28
CA GLU A 109 -19.07 -9.61 7.15
C GLU A 109 -19.88 -9.38 5.87
N GLN A 110 -20.29 -8.13 5.60
CA GLN A 110 -21.03 -7.76 4.39
C GLN A 110 -20.23 -8.09 3.11
N ARG A 111 -18.90 -7.93 3.16
CA ARG A 111 -18.00 -8.24 2.05
C ARG A 111 -17.52 -9.69 2.04
N SER A 112 -17.97 -10.53 2.98
CA SER A 112 -17.55 -11.92 3.14
C SER A 112 -16.03 -12.11 3.30
N TRP A 113 -15.36 -11.13 3.89
CA TRP A 113 -13.92 -11.19 4.16
C TRP A 113 -13.62 -12.18 5.29
N GLN A 114 -12.65 -13.06 5.06
CA GLN A 114 -12.14 -13.99 6.06
C GLN A 114 -10.81 -13.48 6.61
N VAL A 115 -10.89 -12.63 7.63
CA VAL A 115 -9.71 -12.02 8.27
C VAL A 115 -9.67 -12.45 9.73
N SER A 116 -8.49 -12.82 10.22
CA SER A 116 -8.30 -13.18 11.63
C SER A 116 -8.77 -12.03 12.55
N PRO A 117 -9.48 -12.33 13.66
CA PRO A 117 -9.87 -11.32 14.65
C PRO A 117 -8.67 -10.57 15.26
N ASP A 118 -7.51 -11.23 15.31
CA ASP A 118 -6.29 -10.69 15.91
C ASP A 118 -5.47 -9.84 14.92
N ASN A 119 -5.93 -9.67 13.68
CA ASN A 119 -5.18 -8.93 12.68
C ASN A 119 -4.98 -7.47 13.13
N PRO A 120 -3.74 -6.95 13.18
CA PRO A 120 -3.44 -5.59 13.66
C PRO A 120 -4.10 -4.48 12.81
N ALA A 121 -4.47 -4.78 11.56
CA ALA A 121 -5.21 -3.85 10.71
C ALA A 121 -6.57 -3.46 11.33
N TRP A 122 -7.20 -4.35 12.11
CA TRP A 122 -8.45 -4.05 12.82
C TRP A 122 -8.28 -2.90 13.81
N GLN A 123 -7.19 -2.90 14.58
CA GLN A 123 -6.89 -1.82 15.51
C GLN A 123 -6.74 -0.48 14.79
N THR A 124 -6.02 -0.47 13.68
CA THR A 124 -5.79 0.74 12.89
C THR A 124 -7.09 1.29 12.30
N LEU A 125 -7.90 0.43 11.67
CA LEU A 125 -9.17 0.87 11.07
C LEU A 125 -10.18 1.32 12.13
N THR A 126 -10.23 0.63 13.28
CA THR A 126 -11.07 1.02 14.42
C THR A 126 -10.66 2.39 14.95
N GLN A 127 -9.35 2.63 15.16
CA GLN A 127 -8.85 3.93 15.60
C GLN A 127 -9.24 5.05 14.63
N VAL A 128 -9.12 4.83 13.31
CA VAL A 128 -9.52 5.82 12.30
C VAL A 128 -10.98 6.22 12.48
N LEU A 129 -11.88 5.25 12.70
CA LEU A 129 -13.30 5.52 12.92
C LEU A 129 -13.58 6.25 14.24
N VAL A 130 -12.89 5.88 15.33
CA VAL A 130 -12.99 6.61 16.61
C VAL A 130 -12.57 8.07 16.43
N THR A 131 -11.45 8.31 15.75
CA THR A 131 -10.96 9.67 15.49
C THR A 131 -11.91 10.46 14.58
N CYS A 132 -12.54 9.82 13.59
CA CYS A 132 -13.57 10.49 12.77
C CYS A 132 -14.76 10.95 13.62
N GLU A 133 -15.22 10.12 14.56
CA GLU A 133 -16.32 10.48 15.46
C GLU A 133 -15.94 11.67 16.35
N TRP A 134 -14.75 11.65 16.96
CA TRP A 134 -14.26 12.76 17.79
C TRP A 134 -14.10 14.08 17.03
N LEU A 135 -13.77 14.02 15.73
CA LEU A 135 -13.65 15.19 14.86
C LEU A 135 -14.99 15.57 14.18
N GLU A 136 -16.08 14.88 14.52
CA GLU A 136 -17.40 15.00 13.89
C GLU A 136 -17.36 14.84 12.35
N GLN A 137 -16.37 14.12 11.83
CA GLN A 137 -16.13 13.89 10.41
C GLN A 137 -16.94 12.70 9.91
N ARG A 138 -18.11 12.96 9.32
CA ARG A 138 -19.04 11.90 8.87
C ARG A 138 -18.75 11.36 7.47
N ASP A 139 -17.97 12.07 6.67
CA ASP A 139 -17.78 11.71 5.26
C ASP A 139 -16.72 10.62 5.06
N LEU A 140 -15.62 10.64 5.81
CA LEU A 140 -14.59 9.61 5.67
C LEU A 140 -15.12 8.18 5.94
N PRO A 141 -15.93 7.93 6.99
CA PRO A 141 -16.54 6.62 7.21
C PRO A 141 -17.50 6.17 6.10
N ARG A 142 -18.05 7.10 5.30
CA ARG A 142 -18.91 6.76 4.15
C ARG A 142 -18.10 6.27 2.94
N LEU A 143 -16.83 6.66 2.85
CA LEU A 143 -15.93 6.25 1.77
C LEU A 143 -15.37 4.83 1.96
N LEU A 144 -15.55 4.21 3.13
CA LEU A 144 -15.01 2.88 3.40
C LEU A 144 -15.48 1.81 2.40
N GLU A 145 -16.74 1.87 1.98
CA GLU A 145 -17.28 0.94 0.97
C GLU A 145 -16.62 1.13 -0.40
N THR A 146 -16.38 2.38 -0.79
CA THR A 146 -15.67 2.70 -2.04
C THR A 146 -14.20 2.28 -1.97
N TYR A 147 -13.54 2.47 -0.83
CA TYR A 147 -12.17 1.97 -0.65
C TYR A 147 -12.12 0.45 -0.68
N ALA A 148 -13.04 -0.24 0.00
CA ALA A 148 -13.13 -1.69 -0.01
C ALA A 148 -13.25 -2.24 -1.43
N GLU A 149 -14.20 -1.74 -2.22
CA GLU A 149 -14.40 -2.18 -3.61
C GLU A 149 -13.19 -1.91 -4.52
N ALA A 150 -12.52 -0.77 -4.33
CA ALA A 150 -11.31 -0.46 -5.09
C ALA A 150 -10.15 -1.39 -4.69
N LEU A 151 -9.94 -1.59 -3.39
CA LEU A 151 -8.84 -2.40 -2.87
C LEU A 151 -9.04 -3.90 -3.12
N GLU A 152 -10.27 -4.41 -3.12
CA GLU A 152 -10.58 -5.79 -3.51
C GLU A 152 -10.07 -6.10 -4.92
N ARG A 153 -10.28 -5.17 -5.86
CA ARG A 153 -9.78 -5.31 -7.24
C ARG A 153 -8.25 -5.27 -7.31
N VAL A 154 -7.62 -4.40 -6.54
CA VAL A 154 -6.15 -4.30 -6.48
C VAL A 154 -5.55 -5.58 -5.91
N VAL A 155 -6.04 -6.02 -4.74
CA VAL A 155 -5.52 -7.19 -4.04
C VAL A 155 -5.76 -8.48 -4.82
N ASP A 156 -6.88 -8.62 -5.55
CA ASP A 156 -7.08 -9.77 -6.43
C ASP A 156 -5.97 -9.88 -7.49
N ILE A 157 -5.61 -8.75 -8.13
CA ILE A 157 -4.53 -8.70 -9.10
C ILE A 157 -3.18 -9.00 -8.43
N GLU A 158 -2.90 -8.43 -7.25
CA GLU A 158 -1.67 -8.71 -6.50
C GLU A 158 -1.52 -10.21 -6.19
N VAL A 159 -2.59 -10.86 -5.71
CA VAL A 159 -2.61 -12.30 -5.44
C VAL A 159 -2.38 -13.11 -6.73
N GLN A 160 -2.97 -12.70 -7.86
CA GLN A 160 -2.72 -13.35 -9.14
C GLN A 160 -1.26 -13.22 -9.59
N LEU A 161 -0.61 -12.07 -9.36
CA LEU A 161 0.80 -11.86 -9.68
C LEU A 161 1.71 -12.75 -8.82
N LEU A 162 1.37 -12.99 -7.55
CA LEU A 162 2.11 -13.91 -6.68
C LEU A 162 2.06 -15.35 -7.20
N ARG A 163 0.93 -15.79 -7.76
CA ARG A 163 0.78 -17.14 -8.35
C ARG A 163 1.62 -17.37 -9.60
N ARG A 164 2.11 -16.30 -10.24
CA ARG A 164 2.95 -16.39 -11.45
C ARG A 164 4.45 -16.50 -11.16
N GLN A 165 4.83 -16.46 -9.88
CA GLN A 165 6.23 -16.53 -9.48
C GLN A 165 6.79 -17.94 -9.75
N PRO A 166 8.05 -18.04 -10.23
CA PRO A 166 8.61 -19.30 -10.71
C PRO A 166 8.89 -20.31 -9.61
N ASP A 167 9.07 -19.85 -8.37
CA ASP A 167 9.45 -20.67 -7.22
C ASP A 167 8.94 -20.05 -5.90
N PRO A 168 8.87 -20.84 -4.81
CA PRO A 168 8.37 -20.37 -3.51
C PRO A 168 9.17 -19.23 -2.88
N GLU A 169 10.49 -19.16 -3.10
CA GLU A 169 11.36 -18.11 -2.56
C GLU A 169 11.03 -16.76 -3.23
N SER A 170 10.93 -16.78 -4.57
CA SER A 170 10.50 -15.63 -5.37
C SER A 170 9.07 -15.19 -5.01
N ALA A 171 8.16 -16.13 -4.74
CA ALA A 171 6.80 -15.83 -4.26
C ALA A 171 6.80 -15.16 -2.89
N ALA A 172 7.59 -15.67 -1.94
CA ALA A 172 7.72 -15.11 -0.61
C ALA A 172 8.31 -13.68 -0.65
N ALA A 173 9.38 -13.47 -1.40
CA ALA A 173 9.99 -12.15 -1.57
C ALA A 173 9.03 -11.15 -2.25
N SER A 174 8.30 -11.59 -3.28
CA SER A 174 7.31 -10.77 -3.99
C SER A 174 6.13 -10.39 -3.10
N MET A 175 5.67 -11.29 -2.23
CA MET A 175 4.57 -11.01 -1.30
C MET A 175 4.99 -10.01 -0.21
N VAL A 176 6.17 -10.23 0.38
CA VAL A 176 6.72 -9.34 1.42
C VAL A 176 6.91 -7.93 0.84
N SER A 177 7.60 -7.82 -0.29
CA SER A 177 7.82 -6.53 -0.95
C SER A 177 6.52 -5.92 -1.46
N GLY A 178 5.63 -6.72 -2.08
CA GLY A 178 4.34 -6.26 -2.59
C GLY A 178 3.43 -5.68 -1.51
N THR A 179 3.37 -6.32 -0.34
CA THR A 179 2.58 -5.81 0.79
C THR A 179 3.13 -4.47 1.28
N VAL A 180 4.45 -4.42 1.56
CA VAL A 180 5.09 -3.24 2.18
C VAL A 180 5.16 -2.06 1.19
N LEU A 181 5.58 -2.33 -0.05
CA LEU A 181 5.66 -1.30 -1.08
C LEU A 181 4.30 -0.93 -1.65
N GLY A 182 3.33 -1.85 -1.65
CA GLY A 182 1.96 -1.61 -2.05
C GLY A 182 1.33 -0.51 -1.20
N ASP A 183 1.47 -0.58 0.13
CA ASP A 183 1.01 0.47 1.04
C ASP A 183 1.62 1.85 0.70
N VAL A 184 2.92 1.89 0.44
CA VAL A 184 3.65 3.11 0.08
C VAL A 184 3.17 3.66 -1.27
N ALA A 185 3.05 2.80 -2.28
CA ALA A 185 2.62 3.16 -3.63
C ALA A 185 1.16 3.66 -3.64
N LEU A 186 0.25 2.95 -2.97
CA LEU A 186 -1.15 3.35 -2.83
C LEU A 186 -1.27 4.71 -2.13
N SER A 187 -0.50 4.94 -1.07
CA SER A 187 -0.48 6.23 -0.38
C SER A 187 0.02 7.36 -1.27
N ALA A 188 1.09 7.13 -2.03
CA ALA A 188 1.64 8.11 -2.97
C ALA A 188 0.69 8.41 -4.13
N LEU A 189 0.16 7.37 -4.78
CA LEU A 189 -0.81 7.49 -5.87
C LEU A 189 -2.05 8.25 -5.42
N ARG A 190 -2.58 7.92 -4.23
CA ARG A 190 -3.72 8.63 -3.66
C ARG A 190 -3.44 10.13 -3.56
N ARG A 191 -2.28 10.54 -3.05
CA ARG A 191 -1.90 11.96 -2.91
C ARG A 191 -1.79 12.65 -4.28
N LEU A 192 -1.14 12.01 -5.25
CA LEU A 192 -1.01 12.54 -6.62
C LEU A 192 -2.37 12.69 -7.32
N ILE A 193 -3.25 11.71 -7.13
CA ILE A 193 -4.61 11.75 -7.69
C ILE A 193 -5.45 12.85 -7.03
N HIS A 194 -5.32 13.04 -5.70
CA HIS A 194 -5.96 14.16 -5.01
C HIS A 194 -5.51 15.51 -5.57
N GLU A 195 -4.20 15.70 -5.81
CA GLU A 195 -3.67 16.91 -6.42
C GLU A 195 -4.25 17.13 -7.83
N HIS A 196 -4.27 16.09 -8.67
CA HIS A 196 -4.83 16.15 -10.01
C HIS A 196 -6.30 16.63 -10.00
N PHE A 197 -7.14 16.07 -9.13
CA PHE A 197 -8.55 16.46 -9.05
C PHE A 197 -8.75 17.85 -8.42
N SER A 198 -7.91 18.25 -7.46
CA SER A 198 -7.94 19.59 -6.87
C SER A 198 -7.66 20.68 -7.92
N CYS A 199 -6.59 20.51 -8.71
CA CYS A 199 -6.25 21.43 -9.80
C CYS A 199 -7.33 21.47 -10.88
N SER A 200 -7.92 20.31 -11.21
CA SER A 200 -8.98 20.24 -12.22
C SER A 200 -10.24 20.98 -11.76
N ALA A 201 -10.62 20.85 -10.49
CA ALA A 201 -11.75 21.57 -9.91
C ALA A 201 -11.55 23.09 -9.88
N GLN A 202 -10.32 23.56 -9.59
CA GLN A 202 -9.97 24.98 -9.63
C GLN A 202 -10.11 25.55 -11.06
N LYS A 203 -9.58 24.86 -12.07
CA LYS A 203 -9.70 25.29 -13.48
C LYS A 203 -11.15 25.36 -13.96
N LEU A 204 -12.00 24.44 -13.51
CA LEU A 204 -13.44 24.47 -13.77
C LEU A 204 -14.11 25.69 -13.11
N ALA A 205 -13.74 26.02 -11.87
CA ALA A 205 -14.27 27.21 -11.19
C ALA A 205 -13.82 28.53 -11.85
N GLU A 206 -12.56 28.61 -12.30
CA GLU A 206 -12.01 29.79 -12.98
C GLU A 206 -12.62 30.02 -14.37
N THR A 207 -12.95 28.95 -15.10
CA THR A 207 -13.60 29.03 -16.41
C THR A 207 -15.08 29.42 -16.31
N ASP A 208 -15.79 28.97 -15.26
CA ASP A 208 -17.17 29.40 -14.99
C ASP A 208 -17.26 30.88 -14.54
N ASP A 209 -16.28 31.37 -13.78
CA ASP A 209 -16.25 32.78 -13.35
C ASP A 209 -15.90 33.73 -14.51
N THR A 210 -14.98 33.31 -15.39
CA THR A 210 -14.63 34.06 -16.61
C THR A 210 -15.83 34.15 -17.59
N THR A 211 -16.68 33.12 -17.63
CA THR A 211 -17.89 33.08 -18.48
C THR A 211 -19.03 33.91 -17.89
N ARG A 212 -19.10 34.09 -16.55
CA ARG A 212 -20.08 34.96 -15.88
C ARG A 212 -19.68 36.44 -15.82
N GLY A 213 -18.39 36.76 -15.97
CA GLY A 213 -17.86 38.13 -15.95
C GLY A 213 -17.86 38.88 -17.30
N GLY A 214 -18.31 38.26 -18.40
CA GLY A 214 -18.40 38.93 -19.71
C GLY A 214 -19.58 39.93 -19.77
N PRO A 215 -19.42 41.10 -20.41
CA PRO A 215 -20.43 42.15 -20.37
C PRO A 215 -21.75 41.66 -20.97
N THR A 216 -22.84 41.95 -20.28
CA THR A 216 -24.21 41.77 -20.77
C THR A 216 -24.39 42.54 -22.08
N ASP A 217 -24.26 41.87 -23.21
CA ASP A 217 -24.85 42.31 -24.45
C ASP A 217 -25.98 41.35 -24.83
N VAL A 218 -27.20 41.83 -24.65
CA VAL A 218 -28.42 41.16 -25.04
C VAL A 218 -28.50 41.22 -26.56
N LYS A 219 -28.21 40.10 -27.25
CA LYS A 219 -28.86 39.80 -28.54
C LYS A 219 -28.65 38.38 -29.05
N GLY A 220 -29.76 37.77 -29.46
CA GLY A 220 -29.80 36.83 -30.57
C GLY A 220 -29.78 35.34 -30.19
N ARG A 221 -30.95 34.71 -30.31
CA ARG A 221 -31.11 33.25 -30.38
C ARG A 221 -30.22 32.66 -31.49
N GLU A 222 -29.61 31.52 -31.23
CA GLU A 222 -29.66 30.38 -32.16
C GLU A 222 -29.28 29.07 -31.45
N THR A 223 -30.08 28.05 -31.74
CA THR A 223 -30.00 26.67 -31.27
C THR A 223 -28.74 25.97 -31.77
N THR A 224 -27.88 25.51 -30.86
CA THR A 224 -26.86 24.50 -31.18
C THR A 224 -26.78 23.42 -30.11
N ARG A 225 -26.85 22.19 -30.63
CA ARG A 225 -26.86 20.87 -30.02
C ARG A 225 -25.76 20.70 -28.95
N SER A 226 -26.14 20.10 -27.82
CA SER A 226 -25.27 19.87 -26.66
C SER A 226 -24.20 18.82 -26.96
N ALA A 227 -22.94 19.13 -26.64
CA ALA A 227 -21.75 18.28 -26.75
C ALA A 227 -21.77 17.01 -25.86
N ARG A 228 -22.91 16.69 -25.25
CA ARG A 228 -23.11 15.50 -24.41
C ARG A 228 -23.46 14.25 -25.21
N ASP A 229 -23.86 14.40 -26.49
CA ASP A 229 -24.23 13.27 -27.35
C ASP A 229 -23.05 12.67 -28.13
N GLU A 230 -21.94 13.40 -28.33
CA GLU A 230 -20.80 12.90 -29.13
C GLU A 230 -19.86 11.93 -28.38
N VAL A 231 -19.91 11.90 -27.04
CA VAL A 231 -19.03 11.02 -26.24
C VAL A 231 -19.60 9.59 -26.11
N LEU A 232 -20.87 9.38 -26.43
CA LEU A 232 -21.53 8.06 -26.32
C LEU A 232 -21.46 7.21 -27.59
N ASP A 233 -21.18 7.79 -28.77
CA ASP A 233 -21.08 7.04 -30.03
C ASP A 233 -19.66 6.51 -30.33
N ALA A 234 -18.62 7.06 -29.69
CA ALA A 234 -17.23 6.58 -29.88
C ALA A 234 -16.90 5.28 -29.12
N ALA A 235 -17.79 4.79 -28.24
CA ALA A 235 -17.57 3.60 -27.42
C ALA A 235 -18.30 2.33 -27.92
N ARG A 236 -18.91 2.37 -29.12
CA ARG A 236 -19.62 1.23 -29.71
C ARG A 236 -18.93 0.58 -30.92
N GLU A 237 -17.78 1.09 -31.36
CA GLU A 237 -17.06 0.55 -32.53
C GLU A 237 -15.57 0.21 -32.26
N SER A 238 -15.21 -0.26 -31.05
CA SER A 238 -13.86 -0.83 -30.82
C SER A 238 -13.89 -2.03 -29.88
#